data_AF-A0A2A2DYC1-F1
#
_entry.id   AF-A0A2A2DYC1-F1
#
_cell.length_a   1.000
_cell.length_b   1.000
_cell.length_c   1.000
_cell.angle_alpha   90.00
_cell.angle_beta   90.00
_cell.angle_gamma   90.00
#
_symmetry.space_group_name_H-M   'P 1'
#
loop_
_entity.id
_entity.type
_entity.pdbx_description
1 polymer ?
#
loop_
_entity_poly.entity_id
_entity_poly.type
_entity_poly.pdbx_seq_one_letter_code
_entity_poly.pdbx_strand_id
1 'polypeptide(L)'
;TEIHYHAGEKVVVEGGMELTAKAGGSFVKIDAGGVTIRGAEVKVNSGGGPGAGTGIQILEPVIPWAAAKDKAGALLVPAAVQMALAKAARAAGDIRCPICEACREGKCDLGTVA
;
A
#
# COMPACT_ATOMS: atom_id res chain seq x y z
N THR A 1 -7.67 -3.07 10.50
CA THR A 1 -6.25 -3.32 10.79
C THR A 1 -6.18 -4.62 11.56
N GLU A 2 -5.30 -5.53 11.15
CA GLU A 2 -5.19 -6.87 11.72
C GLU A 2 -3.72 -7.26 11.87
N ILE A 3 -3.44 -8.17 12.79
CA ILE A 3 -2.10 -8.73 13.03
C ILE A 3 -2.18 -10.22 12.72
N HIS A 4 -1.39 -10.68 11.76
CA HIS A 4 -1.24 -12.10 11.44
C HIS A 4 0.03 -12.61 12.10
N TYR A 5 -0.11 -13.62 12.97
CA TYR A 5 1.02 -14.23 13.65
C TYR A 5 1.11 -15.71 13.28
N HIS A 6 2.09 -16.04 12.43
CA HIS A 6 2.41 -17.41 12.03
C HIS A 6 3.71 -17.85 12.70
N ALA A 7 3.62 -18.81 13.62
CA ALA A 7 4.80 -19.30 14.35
C ALA A 7 5.39 -20.61 13.81
N GLY A 8 4.78 -21.20 12.78
CA GLY A 8 5.21 -22.47 12.19
C GLY A 8 4.79 -23.67 13.05
N GLU A 9 5.53 -23.94 14.13
CA GLU A 9 5.40 -25.18 14.91
C GLU A 9 4.75 -24.98 16.29
N LYS A 10 5.22 -24.03 17.10
CA LYS A 10 4.70 -23.79 18.46
C LYS A 10 4.70 -22.31 18.82
N VAL A 11 3.64 -21.88 19.51
CA VAL A 11 3.58 -20.60 20.24
C VAL A 11 3.42 -20.91 21.71
N VAL A 12 4.21 -20.23 22.55
CA VAL A 12 4.01 -20.19 23.99
C VAL A 12 3.86 -18.74 24.39
N VAL A 13 2.75 -18.41 25.05
CA VAL A 13 2.47 -17.05 25.57
C VAL A 13 2.39 -17.14 27.09
N GLU A 14 3.28 -16.43 27.78
CA GLU A 14 3.34 -16.40 29.24
C GLU A 14 2.83 -15.06 29.77
N GLY A 15 1.84 -15.12 30.66
CA GLY A 15 1.31 -13.96 31.37
C GLY A 15 1.69 -14.04 32.85
N GLY A 16 2.21 -12.96 33.42
CA GLY A 16 2.67 -12.95 34.82
C GLY A 16 1.54 -12.96 35.85
N MET A 17 0.51 -12.12 35.66
CA MET A 17 -0.63 -12.03 36.58
C MET A 17 -1.95 -12.45 35.93
N GLU A 18 -2.15 -12.07 34.67
CA GLU A 18 -3.37 -12.37 33.92
C GLU A 18 -3.07 -12.41 32.42
N LEU A 19 -3.73 -13.32 31.69
CA LEU A 19 -3.84 -13.30 30.23
C LEU A 19 -5.31 -13.20 29.85
N THR A 20 -5.67 -12.19 29.07
CA THR A 20 -7.06 -11.96 28.61
C THR A 20 -7.13 -11.79 27.10
N ALA A 21 -7.95 -12.59 26.44
CA ALA A 21 -8.30 -12.45 25.02
C ALA A 21 -9.78 -12.05 24.90
N LYS A 22 -10.08 -10.90 24.29
CA LYS A 22 -11.45 -10.35 24.17
C LYS A 22 -11.80 -10.07 22.71
N ALA A 23 -13.01 -10.46 22.30
CA ALA A 23 -13.55 -10.17 20.99
C ALA A 23 -15.09 -10.09 21.04
N GLY A 24 -15.68 -9.05 20.45
CA GLY A 24 -17.14 -8.95 20.26
C GLY A 24 -17.97 -9.11 21.56
N GLY A 25 -17.44 -8.68 22.71
CA GLY A 25 -18.11 -8.83 24.01
C GLY A 25 -17.90 -10.18 24.70
N SER A 26 -17.28 -11.15 24.03
CA SER A 26 -16.82 -12.41 24.62
C SER A 26 -15.36 -12.30 25.07
N PHE A 27 -14.95 -13.07 26.07
CA PHE A 27 -13.57 -13.11 26.52
C PHE A 27 -13.16 -14.45 27.14
N VAL A 28 -11.86 -14.72 27.06
CA VAL A 28 -11.16 -15.78 27.79
C VAL A 28 -10.13 -15.12 28.68
N LYS A 29 -10.13 -15.46 29.96
CA LYS A 29 -9.26 -14.86 30.99
C LYS A 29 -8.61 -15.96 31.80
N ILE A 30 -7.31 -15.84 32.01
CA ILE A 30 -6.49 -16.79 32.76
C ILE A 30 -5.79 -15.98 33.84
N ASP A 31 -6.08 -16.29 35.10
CA ASP A 31 -5.50 -15.62 36.27
C ASP A 31 -5.22 -16.65 37.38
N ALA A 32 -4.75 -16.18 38.54
CA ALA A 32 -4.44 -17.05 39.69
C ALA A 32 -5.63 -17.89 40.18
N GLY A 33 -6.87 -17.47 39.91
CA GLY A 33 -8.10 -18.19 40.20
C GLY A 33 -8.52 -19.21 39.13
N GLY A 34 -7.80 -19.30 38.00
CA GLY A 34 -8.01 -20.30 36.96
C GLY A 34 -8.42 -19.70 35.60
N VAL A 35 -9.17 -20.48 34.82
CA VAL A 35 -9.60 -20.13 33.46
C VAL A 35 -11.08 -19.75 33.44
N THR A 36 -11.39 -18.53 33.03
CA THR A 36 -12.74 -18.00 32.86
C THR A 36 -13.05 -17.85 31.36
N ILE A 37 -14.14 -18.46 30.89
CA ILE A 37 -14.64 -18.33 29.51
C ILE A 37 -16.06 -17.74 29.57
N ARG A 38 -16.28 -16.59 28.93
CA ARG A 38 -17.56 -15.87 28.91
C ARG A 38 -17.90 -15.41 27.49
N GLY A 39 -19.08 -15.76 27.01
CA GLY A 39 -19.58 -15.33 25.69
C GLY A 39 -21.06 -15.66 25.50
N ALA A 40 -21.68 -15.14 24.45
CA ALA A 40 -23.08 -15.42 24.11
C ALA A 40 -23.31 -16.88 23.72
N GLU A 41 -22.34 -17.48 23.02
CA GLU A 41 -22.30 -18.90 22.69
C GLU A 41 -20.86 -19.39 22.90
N VAL A 42 -20.69 -20.49 23.65
CA VAL A 42 -19.40 -21.12 23.90
C VAL A 42 -19.44 -22.51 23.30
N LYS A 43 -18.65 -22.75 22.25
CA LYS A 43 -18.58 -24.07 21.64
C LYS A 43 -17.33 -24.81 22.12
N VAL A 44 -17.54 -25.98 22.71
CA VAL A 44 -16.46 -26.83 23.23
C VAL A 44 -16.40 -28.08 22.37
N ASN A 45 -15.25 -28.35 21.76
CA ASN A 45 -15.03 -29.49 20.85
C ASN A 45 -16.08 -29.59 19.72
N SER A 46 -16.69 -28.47 19.31
CA SER A 46 -17.76 -28.43 18.30
C SER A 46 -17.75 -27.10 17.55
N GLY A 47 -17.77 -27.13 16.22
CA GLY A 47 -18.01 -25.96 15.36
C GLY A 47 -16.81 -25.14 14.92
N GLY A 48 -17.01 -24.44 13.79
CA GLY A 48 -16.17 -23.35 13.28
C GLY A 48 -14.93 -23.77 12.48
N GLY A 49 -14.83 -23.30 11.23
CA GLY A 49 -13.55 -23.25 10.52
C GLY A 49 -12.74 -22.04 10.96
N PRO A 50 -11.40 -22.05 10.82
CA PRO A 50 -10.56 -20.91 11.17
C PRO A 50 -10.96 -19.67 10.35
N GLY A 51 -10.91 -18.49 10.97
CA GLY A 51 -11.02 -17.24 10.24
C GLY A 51 -9.84 -17.10 9.27
N ALA A 52 -10.10 -16.62 8.05
CA ALA A 52 -9.06 -16.24 7.11
C ALA A 52 -8.75 -14.75 7.29
N GLY A 53 -7.52 -14.42 7.68
CA GLY A 53 -7.07 -13.04 7.64
C GLY A 53 -6.61 -12.68 6.23
N THR A 54 -6.55 -11.38 5.92
CA THR A 54 -5.91 -10.89 4.68
C THR A 54 -4.39 -10.88 4.85
N GLY A 55 -3.70 -11.82 4.21
CA GLY A 55 -2.24 -11.97 4.33
C GLY A 55 -1.49 -10.67 4.01
N ILE A 56 -0.23 -10.60 4.45
CA ILE A 56 0.58 -9.39 4.31
C ILE A 56 0.78 -9.07 2.82
N GLN A 57 0.22 -7.95 2.36
CA GLN A 57 0.41 -7.42 0.99
C GLN A 57 1.77 -6.71 0.87
N ILE A 58 2.86 -7.36 1.28
CA ILE A 58 4.20 -6.81 1.06
C ILE A 58 4.45 -6.80 -0.44
N LEU A 59 4.79 -5.62 -0.97
CA LEU A 59 5.25 -5.48 -2.34
C LEU A 59 6.51 -6.35 -2.51
N GLU A 60 6.49 -7.28 -3.46
CA GLU A 60 7.65 -8.11 -3.74
C GLU A 60 8.86 -7.24 -4.10
N PRO A 61 10.10 -7.67 -3.76
CA PRO A 61 11.31 -6.96 -4.15
C PRO A 61 11.32 -6.73 -5.66
N VAL A 62 11.36 -5.47 -6.08
CA VAL A 62 11.52 -5.11 -7.49
C VAL A 62 12.95 -5.39 -7.91
N ILE A 63 13.14 -5.97 -9.11
CA ILE A 63 14.47 -6.24 -9.65
C ILE A 63 15.23 -4.91 -9.76
N PRO A 64 16.38 -4.74 -9.07
CA PRO A 64 17.10 -3.46 -8.99
C PRO A 64 17.60 -2.92 -10.33
N TRP A 65 17.53 -3.73 -11.38
CA TRP A 65 17.98 -3.42 -12.74
C TRP A 65 16.85 -3.11 -13.74
N ALA A 66 15.60 -3.02 -13.30
CA ALA A 66 14.49 -2.66 -14.18
C ALA A 66 14.68 -1.25 -14.78
N ALA A 67 15.26 -0.31 -14.02
CA ALA A 67 15.61 1.03 -14.50
C ALA A 67 16.70 1.03 -15.59
N ALA A 68 17.59 0.03 -15.61
CA ALA A 68 18.63 -0.08 -16.63
C ALA A 68 18.11 -0.55 -17.99
N LYS A 69 16.86 -1.05 -18.05
CA LYS A 69 16.17 -1.40 -19.29
C LYS A 69 15.23 -0.31 -19.79
N ASP A 70 15.11 0.78 -19.05
CA ASP A 70 14.25 1.87 -19.46
C ASP A 70 14.83 2.60 -20.68
N LYS A 71 13.96 3.09 -21.55
CA LYS A 71 14.40 3.87 -22.71
C LYS A 71 14.88 5.22 -22.20
N ALA A 72 15.99 5.70 -22.74
CA ALA A 72 16.42 7.06 -22.49
C ALA A 72 15.26 8.02 -22.82
N GLY A 73 14.96 8.93 -21.90
CA GLY A 73 13.97 9.99 -22.13
C GLY A 73 14.35 10.85 -23.32
N ALA A 74 13.36 11.57 -23.87
CA ALA A 74 13.61 12.49 -24.97
C ALA A 74 14.61 13.59 -24.56
N LEU A 75 15.47 14.00 -25.49
CA LEU A 75 16.33 15.17 -25.30
C LEU A 75 15.48 16.40 -25.01
N LEU A 76 15.94 17.23 -24.07
CA LEU A 76 15.30 18.51 -23.79
C LEU A 76 15.32 19.36 -25.07
N VAL A 77 14.16 19.94 -25.40
CA VAL A 77 14.08 20.94 -26.47
C VAL A 77 14.99 22.12 -26.08
N PRO A 78 15.93 22.55 -26.93
CA PRO A 78 16.83 23.65 -26.59
C PRO A 78 16.04 24.89 -26.18
N ALA A 79 16.50 25.58 -25.13
CA ALA A 79 15.80 26.74 -24.57
C ALA A 79 15.51 27.83 -25.62
N ALA A 80 16.40 28.00 -26.61
CA ALA A 80 16.18 28.92 -27.73
C ALA A 80 14.94 28.57 -28.56
N VAL A 81 14.69 27.28 -28.79
CA VAL A 81 13.52 26.78 -29.53
C VAL A 81 12.25 26.99 -28.71
N GLN A 82 12.30 26.75 -27.40
CA GLN A 82 11.17 27.00 -26.50
C GLN A 82 10.78 28.49 -26.46
N MET A 83 11.77 29.39 -26.40
CA MET A 83 11.53 30.84 -26.41
C MET A 83 10.97 31.32 -27.75
N ALA A 84 11.45 30.77 -28.87
CA ALA A 84 10.92 31.08 -30.19
C ALA A 84 9.45 30.65 -30.34
N LEU A 85 9.11 29.44 -29.88
CA LEU A 85 7.75 28.92 -29.89
C LEU A 85 6.81 29.76 -28.99
N ALA A 86 7.27 30.14 -27.81
CA ALA A 86 6.50 30.98 -26.89
C ALA A 86 6.25 32.39 -27.45
N LYS A 87 7.22 32.97 -28.17
CA LYS A 87 7.02 34.25 -28.88
C LYS A 87 6.04 34.11 -30.03
N ALA A 88 6.14 33.05 -30.83
CA ALA A 88 5.23 32.79 -31.94
C ALA A 88 3.77 32.62 -31.46
N ALA A 89 3.57 31.86 -30.38
CA ALA A 89 2.26 31.66 -29.77
C ALA A 89 1.62 32.96 -29.26
N ARG A 90 2.41 33.81 -28.59
CA ARG A 90 1.95 35.14 -28.15
C ARG A 90 1.58 36.04 -29.33
N ALA A 91 2.32 35.95 -30.45
CA ALA A 91 2.00 36.70 -31.66
C ALA A 91 0.72 36.18 -32.35
N ALA A 92 0.38 34.90 -32.20
CA ALA A 92 -0.85 34.29 -32.69
C ALA A 92 -2.07 34.53 -31.77
N GLY A 93 -1.88 35.14 -30.60
CA GLY A 93 -2.95 35.41 -29.63
C GLY A 93 -3.22 34.25 -28.66
N ASP A 94 -2.38 33.21 -28.66
CA ASP A 94 -2.55 32.06 -27.78
C ASP A 94 -2.10 32.40 -26.35
N ILE A 95 -2.96 32.09 -25.38
CA ILE A 95 -2.69 32.28 -23.94
C ILE A 95 -1.70 31.23 -23.42
N ARG A 96 -1.54 30.10 -24.12
CA ARG A 96 -0.68 28.99 -23.71
C ARG A 96 0.33 28.68 -24.81
N CYS A 97 1.54 28.31 -24.39
CA CYS A 97 2.55 27.84 -25.34
C CYS A 97 2.08 26.52 -25.97
N PRO A 98 2.32 26.30 -27.28
CA PRO A 98 1.99 25.06 -27.98
C PRO A 98 2.53 23.79 -27.30
N ILE A 99 3.65 23.89 -26.58
CA ILE A 99 4.20 22.80 -25.76
C ILE A 99 3.25 22.47 -24.59
N CYS A 100 2.77 23.47 -23.86
CA CYS A 100 1.84 23.26 -22.74
C CYS A 100 0.48 22.69 -23.19
N GLU A 101 0.05 23.01 -24.40
CA GLU A 101 -1.17 22.46 -25.01
C GLU A 101 -0.96 21.01 -25.45
N ALA A 102 0.15 20.70 -26.14
CA ALA A 102 0.53 19.34 -26.46
C ALA A 102 0.65 18.45 -25.21
N CYS A 103 1.18 18.99 -24.10
CA CYS A 103 1.30 18.23 -22.86
C CYS A 103 -0.05 18.02 -22.16
N ARG A 104 -0.98 18.99 -22.25
CA ARG A 104 -2.37 18.82 -21.78
C ARG A 104 -3.09 17.72 -22.57
N GLU A 105 -2.82 17.61 -23.86
CA GLU A 105 -3.40 16.59 -24.74
C GLU A 105 -2.71 15.22 -24.62
N GLY A 106 -1.77 15.06 -23.70
CA GLY A 106 -1.03 13.81 -23.49
C GLY A 106 -0.06 13.46 -24.63
N LYS A 107 0.27 14.44 -25.50
CA LYS A 107 1.21 14.29 -26.62
C LYS A 107 2.65 14.63 -26.25
N CYS A 108 2.90 15.00 -24.98
CA CYS A 108 4.24 15.11 -24.41
C CYS A 108 4.51 13.96 -23.44
N ASP A 109 5.65 13.30 -23.57
CA ASP A 109 6.20 12.45 -22.52
C ASP A 109 6.86 13.31 -21.44
N LEU A 110 6.12 13.61 -20.36
CA LEU A 110 6.67 14.29 -19.17
C LEU A 110 7.47 13.35 -18.26
N GLY A 111 7.79 12.14 -18.74
CA GLY A 111 8.21 11.03 -17.90
C GLY A 111 7.04 10.52 -17.06
N THR A 112 6.93 9.21 -16.89
CA THR A 112 5.97 8.64 -15.96
C THR A 112 6.35 9.09 -14.55
N VAL A 113 5.50 9.92 -13.92
CA VAL A 113 5.53 10.10 -12.47
C VAL A 113 5.10 8.76 -11.88
N ALA A 114 6.09 7.98 -11.47
CA ALA A 114 5.91 6.86 -10.56
C ALA A 114 5.85 7.39 -9.13
#